data_AF-A0A832VRI4-F1
#
_entry.id   AF-A0A832VRI4-F1
#
_cell.length_a   1.000
_cell.length_b   1.000
_cell.length_c   1.000
_cell.angle_alpha   90.00
_cell.angle_beta   90.00
_cell.angle_gamma   90.00
#
_symmetry.space_group_name_H-M   'P 1'
#
loop_
_entity.id
_entity.type
_entity.pdbx_description
1 polymer ?
#
loop_
_entity_poly.entity_id
_entity_poly.type
_entity_poly.pdbx_seq_one_letter_code
_entity_poly.pdbx_strand_id
1 'polypeptide(L)' 'MAQAYCVKCRAKREIKDPKPTKLKNGRPAVKGVCPKCGTNVFRIGAA' A
#
# COMPACT_ATOMS: atom_id res chain seq x y z
N MET A 1 4.37 -9.79 6.25
CA MET A 1 3.69 -8.51 6.57
C MET A 1 3.82 -7.59 5.36
N ALA A 2 2.71 -7.12 4.78
CA ALA A 2 2.74 -6.28 3.58
C ALA A 2 3.22 -4.87 3.94
N GLN A 3 4.49 -4.56 3.67
CA GLN A 3 5.05 -3.21 3.86
C GLN A 3 4.85 -2.38 2.60
N ALA A 4 4.34 -1.16 2.72
CA ALA A 4 4.27 -0.17 1.64
C ALA A 4 5.13 1.04 1.98
N TYR A 5 5.61 1.71 0.94
CA TYR A 5 6.25 3.01 1.11
C TYR A 5 5.18 4.09 1.26
N CYS A 6 5.18 4.76 2.41
CA CYS A 6 4.31 5.90 2.61
C CYS A 6 5.00 7.17 2.10
N VAL A 7 4.48 7.77 1.03
CA VAL A 7 5.07 8.96 0.41
C VAL A 7 5.08 10.17 1.36
N LYS A 8 4.07 10.30 2.23
CA LYS A 8 4.03 11.35 3.26
C LYS A 8 5.09 11.16 4.34
N CYS A 9 5.26 9.93 4.82
CA CYS A 9 6.24 9.64 5.87
C CYS A 9 7.65 9.36 5.33
N ARG A 10 7.82 9.30 4.00
CA ARG A 10 9.04 8.92 3.28
C ARG A 10 9.73 7.69 3.86
N ALA A 11 8.93 6.73 4.31
CA ALA A 11 9.40 5.55 5.02
C ALA A 11 8.59 4.33 4.61
N LYS A 12 9.24 3.15 4.63
CA LYS A 12 8.56 1.87 4.52
C LYS A 12 7.82 1.61 5.82
N ARG A 13 6.53 1.33 5.73
CA ARG A 13 5.63 1.11 6.86
C ARG A 13 4.72 -0.06 6.55
N GLU A 14 4.25 -0.71 7.60
CA GLU A 14 3.25 -1.76 7.46
C GLU A 14 1.93 -1.18 7.00
N ILE A 15 1.29 -1.86 6.05
CA ILE A 15 -0.03 -1.50 5.56
C ILE A 15 -1.05 -2.00 6.58
N LYS A 16 -1.86 -1.09 7.12
CA LYS A 16 -3.05 -1.43 7.88
C LYS A 16 -4.21 -1.65 6.90
N ASP A 17 -5.01 -2.69 7.11
CA ASP A 17 -6.11 -3.08 6.21
C ASP A 17 -5.68 -3.30 4.74
N PRO A 18 -4.74 -4.22 4.47
CA PRO A 18 -4.32 -4.54 3.10
C PRO A 18 -5.48 -5.18 2.31
N LYS A 19 -6.00 -4.45 1.33
CA LYS A 19 -6.99 -4.88 0.35
C LYS A 19 -6.33 -5.13 -1.00
N PRO A 20 -6.40 -6.35 -1.54
CA PRO A 20 -5.94 -6.61 -2.91
C PRO A 20 -6.80 -5.81 -3.89
N THR A 21 -6.16 -5.10 -4.80
CA THR A 21 -6.81 -4.32 -5.86
C THR A 21 -6.04 -4.49 -7.15
N LYS A 22 -6.74 -4.55 -8.28
CA LYS A 22 -6.13 -4.54 -9.60
C LYS A 22 -6.11 -3.11 -10.10
N LEU A 23 -4.94 -2.64 -10.53
CA LEU A 23 -4.84 -1.34 -11.21
C LEU A 23 -5.47 -1.45 -12.61
N LYS A 24 -5.82 -0.29 -13.19
CA LYS A 24 -6.32 -0.20 -14.58
C LYS A 24 -5.39 -0.83 -15.63
N ASN A 25 -4.11 -0.96 -15.33
CA ASN A 25 -3.10 -1.60 -16.19
C ASN A 25 -2.98 -3.13 -15.99
N GLY A 26 -3.93 -3.76 -15.28
CA GLY A 26 -3.96 -5.21 -15.07
C GLY A 26 -2.99 -5.73 -14.00
N ARG A 27 -2.16 -4.87 -13.40
CA ARG A 27 -1.17 -5.29 -12.40
C ARG A 27 -1.82 -5.51 -11.03
N PRO A 28 -1.44 -6.58 -10.29
CA PRO A 28 -1.87 -6.77 -8.93
C PRO A 28 -1.21 -5.74 -8.02
N ALA A 29 -2.01 -5.17 -7.13
CA ALA A 29 -1.54 -4.32 -6.07
C ALA A 29 -2.29 -4.57 -4.77
N VAL A 30 -1.70 -4.09 -3.70
CA VAL A 30 -2.31 -4.08 -2.37
C VAL A 30 -2.51 -2.64 -1.99
N LYS A 31 -3.76 -2.24 -1.84
CA LYS A 31 -4.16 -0.96 -1.24
C LYS A 31 -4.25 -1.15 0.26
N GLY A 32 -3.89 -0.15 1.06
CA GLY A 32 -4.34 -0.08 2.44
C GLY A 32 -4.02 1.28 3.03
N VAL A 33 -3.88 1.35 4.34
CA VAL A 33 -3.80 2.60 5.08
C VAL A 33 -2.49 2.67 5.87
N CYS A 34 -1.82 3.82 5.83
CA CYS A 34 -0.67 4.08 6.68
C CYS A 34 -1.13 4.33 8.12
N PRO A 35 -0.67 3.55 9.13
CA PRO A 35 -1.10 3.71 10.52
C PRO A 35 -0.60 5.03 11.16
N LYS A 36 0.41 5.68 10.59
CA LYS A 36 1.01 6.92 11.14
C LYS A 36 0.33 8.19 10.63
N CYS A 37 -0.07 8.23 9.36
CA CYS A 37 -0.60 9.44 8.73
C CYS A 37 -2.01 9.26 8.15
N GLY A 38 -2.63 8.11 8.35
CA GLY A 38 -3.98 7.78 7.87
C GLY A 38 -4.16 7.79 6.35
N THR A 39 -3.06 7.96 5.60
CA THR A 39 -3.13 8.14 4.15
C THR A 39 -3.18 6.78 3.46
N ASN A 40 -3.97 6.69 2.40
CA ASN A 40 -4.02 5.49 1.55
C ASN A 40 -2.65 5.24 0.93
N VAL A 41 -2.10 4.06 1.18
CA VAL A 41 -0.85 3.57 0.61
C VAL A 41 -1.15 2.44 -0.35
N PHE A 42 -0.37 2.38 -1.43
CA PHE A 42 -0.49 1.35 -2.44
C PHE A 42 0.86 0.67 -2.61
N ARG A 43 0.86 -0.66 -2.56
CA ARG A 43 2.01 -1.49 -2.91
C ARG A 43 1.71 -2.16 -4.24
N ILE A 44 2.38 -1.70 -5.28
CA ILE A 44 2.28 -2.29 -6.62
C ILE A 44 3.31 -3.43 -6.69
N GLY A 45 2.93 -4.59 -7.22
CA GLY A 45 3.87 -5.70 -7.45
C GLY A 45 3.97 -6.72 -6.32
N ALA A 46 2.93 -6.89 -5.50
CA ALA A 46 2.72 -8.18 -4.85
C ALA A 46 1.95 -9.05 -5.85
N ALA A 47 2.69 -9.77 -6.69
CA ALA A 47 2.21 -11.03 -7.23
C ALA A 47 2.16 -12.06 -6.10
#